data_AF-Q2NS66-F1
#
_entry.id   AF-Q2NS66-F1
#
_cell.length_a   1.000
_cell.length_b   1.000
_cell.length_c   1.000
_cell.angle_alpha   90.00
_cell.angle_beta   90.00
_cell.angle_gamma   90.00
#
_symmetry.space_group_name_H-M   'P 1'
#
loop_
_entity.id
_entity.type
_entity.pdbx_description
1 polymer ?
#
loop_
_entity_poly.entity_id
_entity_poly.type
_entity_poly.pdbx_seq_one_letter_code
_entity_poly.pdbx_strand_id
1 'polypeptide(L)'
;MSLVPSLFSNGEIASPDGVSPSALALETEHLRVRYGDRLVLDDISLPIAKGQITALIGPSGCGKSTLLRCFNRMNDLSDDCQISSAVRLQGQDIYDASQEVVALRWRVGMVFQRPNPFPKSIYDNVLYGLRLLGIGERRLLDDAA
;
A
#
# COMPACT_ATOMS: atom_id res chain seq x y z
N MET A 1 -27.94 14.28 7.30
CA MET A 1 -28.69 13.43 6.35
C MET A 1 -28.67 14.17 5.03
N SER A 2 -28.03 13.61 4.00
CA SER A 2 -27.50 14.24 2.75
C SER A 2 -25.97 14.32 2.80
N LEU A 3 -25.19 13.85 1.84
CA LEU A 3 -25.39 13.10 0.60
C LEU A 3 -24.04 12.40 0.37
N VAL A 4 -24.00 11.07 0.37
CA VAL A 4 -22.82 10.35 -0.13
C VAL A 4 -22.91 10.47 -1.65
N PRO A 5 -21.97 11.16 -2.33
CA PRO A 5 -21.98 11.19 -3.79
C PRO A 5 -21.88 9.76 -4.30
N SER A 6 -22.68 9.44 -5.32
CA SER A 6 -22.75 8.12 -5.95
C SER A 6 -21.41 7.77 -6.59
N LEU A 7 -20.55 7.08 -5.85
CA LEU A 7 -19.20 6.62 -6.24
C LEU A 7 -19.20 5.30 -7.03
N PHE A 8 -20.37 4.79 -7.44
CA PHE A 8 -20.47 3.51 -8.13
C PHE A 8 -21.34 3.65 -9.38
N SER A 9 -20.68 3.69 -10.53
CA SER A 9 -21.29 3.41 -11.83
C SER A 9 -20.38 2.44 -12.57
N ASN A 10 -20.91 1.28 -12.94
CA ASN A 10 -20.31 0.32 -13.89
C ASN A 10 -18.91 -0.27 -13.58
N GLY A 11 -18.51 -0.40 -12.31
CA GLY A 11 -17.26 -1.09 -11.96
C GLY A 11 -15.99 -0.27 -12.21
N GLU A 12 -16.13 0.97 -12.65
CA GLU A 12 -15.06 1.96 -12.64
C GLU A 12 -15.08 2.69 -11.29
N ILE A 13 -13.93 2.74 -10.62
CA ILE A 13 -13.73 3.61 -9.46
C ILE A 13 -13.65 5.01 -10.05
N ALA A 14 -14.72 5.78 -9.90
CA ALA A 14 -14.72 7.18 -10.31
C ALA A 14 -13.51 7.87 -9.67
N SER A 15 -12.57 8.30 -10.52
CA SER A 15 -11.59 9.31 -10.16
C SER A 15 -12.37 10.44 -9.49
N PRO A 16 -12.03 10.87 -8.26
CA PRO A 16 -12.67 12.07 -7.74
C PRO A 16 -12.36 13.18 -8.73
N ASP A 17 -13.39 13.76 -9.35
CA ASP A 17 -13.23 14.80 -10.36
C ASP A 17 -12.29 15.89 -9.82
N GLY A 18 -11.15 16.08 -10.49
CA GLY A 18 -10.22 17.19 -10.19
C GLY A 18 -9.04 16.92 -9.25
N VAL A 19 -8.69 15.66 -8.95
CA VAL A 19 -7.43 15.39 -8.21
C VAL A 19 -6.23 15.60 -9.15
N SER A 20 -5.48 16.68 -8.93
CA SER A 20 -4.22 16.89 -9.64
C SER A 20 -3.23 15.77 -9.32
N PRO A 21 -2.29 15.42 -10.22
CA PRO A 21 -1.28 14.37 -9.94
C PRO A 21 -0.48 14.64 -8.65
N SER A 22 -0.27 15.91 -8.29
CA SER A 22 0.37 16.31 -7.03
C SER A 22 -0.46 16.04 -5.76
N ALA A 23 -1.76 15.81 -5.92
CA ALA A 23 -2.69 15.50 -4.84
C ALA A 23 -2.88 13.99 -4.61
N LEU A 24 -2.27 13.14 -5.45
CA LEU A 24 -2.27 11.69 -5.26
C LEU A 24 -1.13 11.26 -4.33
N ALA A 25 -1.46 10.39 -3.37
CA ALA A 25 -0.47 9.70 -2.58
C ALA A 25 0.02 8.44 -3.30
N LEU A 26 -0.91 7.64 -3.83
CA LEU A 26 -0.64 6.38 -4.53
C LEU A 26 -1.51 6.32 -5.77
N GLU A 27 -1.01 5.70 -6.83
CA GLU A 27 -1.81 5.36 -7.99
C GLU A 27 -1.34 4.05 -8.63
N THR A 28 -2.27 3.39 -9.29
CA THR A 28 -2.01 2.25 -10.18
C THR A 28 -2.61 2.57 -11.54
N GLU A 29 -1.92 2.15 -12.59
CA GLU A 29 -2.34 2.39 -13.97
C GLU A 29 -2.25 1.07 -14.72
N HIS A 30 -3.41 0.52 -15.11
CA HIS A 30 -3.52 -0.74 -15.84
C HIS A 30 -2.78 -1.92 -15.18
N LEU A 31 -2.72 -1.94 -13.85
CA LEU A 31 -1.94 -2.91 -13.08
C LEU A 31 -2.49 -4.32 -13.30
N ARG A 32 -1.61 -5.23 -13.72
CA ARG A 32 -1.89 -6.67 -13.78
C ARG A 32 -0.89 -7.42 -12.92
N VAL A 33 -1.40 -8.40 -12.17
CA VAL A 33 -0.57 -9.24 -11.29
C VAL A 33 -0.93 -10.69 -11.48
N ARG A 34 0.10 -11.49 -11.76
CA ARG A 34 0.01 -12.94 -11.98
C ARG A 34 0.91 -13.67 -10.99
N TYR A 35 0.47 -14.84 -10.54
CA TYR A 35 1.29 -15.81 -9.81
C TYR A 35 1.28 -17.13 -10.59
N GLY A 36 2.43 -17.51 -11.16
CA GLY A 36 2.50 -18.60 -12.13
C GLY A 36 1.56 -18.35 -13.32
N ASP A 37 0.58 -19.25 -13.51
CA ASP A 37 -0.43 -19.12 -14.57
C ASP A 37 -1.70 -18.36 -14.15
N ARG A 38 -1.85 -18.02 -12.86
CA ARG A 38 -3.07 -17.43 -12.33
C ARG A 38 -3.01 -15.91 -12.36
N LEU A 39 -3.86 -15.29 -13.18
CA LEU A 39 -4.11 -13.85 -13.13
C LEU A 39 -4.96 -13.51 -11.89
N VAL A 40 -4.43 -12.67 -11.00
CA VAL A 40 -5.09 -12.29 -9.74
C VAL A 40 -5.61 -10.87 -9.79
N LEU A 41 -4.86 -9.95 -10.39
CA LEU A 41 -5.31 -8.59 -10.70
C LEU A 41 -5.29 -8.40 -12.21
N ASP A 42 -6.38 -7.89 -12.75
CA ASP A 42 -6.55 -7.64 -14.17
C ASP A 42 -6.98 -6.20 -14.38
N ASP A 43 -6.09 -5.42 -15.01
CA ASP A 43 -6.33 -4.05 -15.45
C ASP A 43 -6.83 -3.09 -14.35
N ILE A 44 -6.12 -3.05 -13.22
CA ILE A 44 -6.50 -2.22 -12.08
C ILE A 44 -5.91 -0.82 -12.24
N SER A 45 -6.79 0.16 -12.41
CA SER A 45 -6.46 1.60 -12.32
C SER A 45 -7.16 2.19 -11.10
N LEU A 46 -6.38 2.67 -10.14
CA LEU A 46 -6.87 3.18 -8.86
C LEU A 46 -6.04 4.38 -8.40
N PRO A 47 -6.61 5.59 -8.38
CA PRO A 47 -6.02 6.75 -7.71
C PRO A 47 -6.37 6.77 -6.22
N ILE A 48 -5.38 7.06 -5.36
CA ILE A 48 -5.54 7.24 -3.92
C ILE A 48 -5.06 8.64 -3.54
N ALA A 49 -5.99 9.48 -3.10
CA ALA A 49 -5.71 10.87 -2.74
C ALA A 49 -4.90 10.98 -1.44
N LYS A 50 -4.03 11.98 -1.38
CA LYS A 50 -3.22 12.28 -0.20
C LYS A 50 -4.10 12.76 0.96
N GLY A 51 -3.86 12.21 2.15
CA GLY A 51 -4.56 12.60 3.37
C GLY A 51 -6.00 12.11 3.47
N GLN A 52 -6.43 11.21 2.57
CA GLN A 52 -7.75 10.61 2.61
C GLN A 52 -7.71 9.17 3.09
N ILE A 53 -8.81 8.75 3.71
CA ILE A 53 -9.04 7.35 4.06
C ILE A 53 -9.73 6.68 2.88
N THR A 54 -9.06 5.70 2.27
CA THR A 54 -9.61 4.91 1.17
C THR A 54 -9.92 3.50 1.66
N ALA A 55 -11.16 3.05 1.46
CA ALA A 55 -11.59 1.70 1.80
C ALA A 55 -11.63 0.82 0.55
N LEU A 56 -11.02 -0.36 0.62
CA LEU A 56 -11.08 -1.39 -0.43
C LEU A 56 -11.94 -2.56 0.06
N ILE A 57 -13.11 -2.73 -0.53
CA ILE A 57 -14.11 -3.73 -0.11
C ILE A 57 -14.37 -4.72 -1.24
N GLY A 58 -14.48 -6.00 -0.89
CA GLY A 58 -14.78 -7.06 -1.85
C GLY A 58 -14.75 -8.44 -1.22
N PRO A 59 -15.27 -9.49 -1.88
CA PRO A 59 -15.33 -10.85 -1.36
C PRO A 59 -13.94 -11.45 -1.08
N SER A 60 -13.89 -12.51 -0.28
CA SER A 60 -12.61 -13.21 -0.03
C SER A 60 -12.01 -13.71 -1.35
N GLY A 61 -10.68 -13.60 -1.49
CA GLY A 61 -9.97 -14.05 -2.70
C GLY A 61 -10.02 -13.11 -3.92
N CYS A 62 -10.74 -11.98 -3.86
CA CYS A 62 -10.83 -11.04 -5.00
C CYS A 62 -9.57 -10.17 -5.24
N GLY A 63 -8.42 -10.51 -4.65
CA GLY A 63 -7.15 -9.80 -4.92
C GLY A 63 -6.83 -8.59 -4.02
N LYS A 64 -7.66 -8.22 -3.03
CA LYS A 64 -7.40 -7.06 -2.15
C LYS A 64 -6.01 -7.07 -1.51
N SER A 65 -5.64 -8.19 -0.88
CA SER A 65 -4.33 -8.33 -0.24
C SER A 65 -3.19 -8.32 -1.25
N THR A 66 -3.42 -8.83 -2.47
CA THR A 66 -2.45 -8.76 -3.57
C THR A 66 -2.22 -7.31 -3.99
N LEU A 67 -3.29 -6.53 -4.14
CA LEU A 67 -3.19 -5.09 -4.46
C LEU A 67 -2.43 -4.33 -3.38
N LEU A 68 -2.79 -4.52 -2.11
CA LEU A 68 -2.09 -3.85 -1.00
C LEU A 68 -0.59 -4.17 -0.94
N ARG A 69 -0.21 -5.42 -1.24
CA ARG A 69 1.21 -5.82 -1.30
C ARG A 69 1.96 -5.22 -2.49
N CYS A 70 1.25 -4.76 -3.53
CA CYS A 70 1.89 -4.06 -4.64
C CYS A 70 2.47 -2.72 -4.19
N PHE A 71 1.82 -2.03 -3.24
CA PHE A 71 2.20 -0.68 -2.81
C PHE A 71 3.50 -0.61 -2.01
N ASN A 72 3.90 -1.71 -1.38
CA ASN A 72 5.16 -1.82 -0.63
C ASN A 72 6.11 -2.88 -1.20
N ARG A 73 5.84 -3.34 -2.43
CA ARG A 73 6.62 -4.35 -3.15
C ARG A 73 6.88 -5.60 -2.31
N MET A 74 5.86 -6.08 -1.60
CA MET A 74 5.96 -7.36 -0.88
C MET A 74 5.77 -8.57 -1.80
N ASN A 75 5.19 -8.36 -2.97
CA ASN A 75 5.00 -9.41 -3.97
C ASN A 75 6.32 -9.91 -4.57
N ASP A 76 7.36 -9.07 -4.59
CA ASP A 76 8.73 -9.41 -5.01
C ASP A 76 9.33 -10.57 -4.21
N LEU A 77 8.75 -10.90 -3.05
CA LEU A 77 9.16 -12.05 -2.22
C LEU A 77 8.62 -13.40 -2.76
N SER A 78 7.75 -13.37 -3.77
CA SER A 78 7.21 -14.55 -4.43
C SER A 78 7.86 -14.70 -5.81
N ASP A 79 8.67 -15.73 -5.99
CA ASP A 79 9.46 -15.96 -7.22
C ASP A 79 8.59 -16.15 -8.47
N ASP A 80 7.33 -16.56 -8.30
CA ASP A 80 6.35 -16.77 -9.36
C ASP A 80 5.49 -15.54 -9.65
N CYS A 81 5.75 -14.41 -8.99
CA CYS A 81 4.97 -13.18 -9.17
C CYS A 81 5.46 -12.38 -10.36
N GLN A 82 4.55 -12.11 -11.29
CA GLN A 82 4.77 -11.20 -12.40
C GLN A 82 3.84 -10.01 -12.26
N ILE A 83 4.43 -8.82 -12.26
CA ILE A 83 3.72 -7.54 -12.20
C ILE A 83 4.00 -6.83 -13.50
N SER A 84 2.93 -6.36 -14.16
CA SER A 84 3.06 -5.47 -15.31
C SER A 84 2.34 -4.15 -15.02
N SER A 85 2.82 -3.12 -15.70
CA SER A 85 2.34 -1.74 -15.60
C SER A 85 2.84 -1.00 -14.35
N ALA A 86 2.42 0.25 -14.18
CA ALA A 86 3.03 1.17 -13.22
C ALA A 86 2.25 1.24 -11.90
N VAL A 87 3.01 1.34 -10.80
CA VAL A 87 2.48 1.72 -9.49
C VAL A 87 3.30 2.91 -9.01
N ARG A 88 2.65 4.05 -8.80
CA ARG A 88 3.37 5.28 -8.43
C ARG A 88 3.04 5.70 -7.01
N LEU A 89 4.07 6.05 -6.24
CA LEU A 89 3.97 6.69 -4.94
C LEU A 89 4.40 8.15 -5.10
N GLN A 90 3.46 9.08 -4.94
CA GLN A 90 3.70 10.53 -5.13
C GLN A 90 4.31 10.84 -6.51
N GLY A 91 3.80 10.19 -7.56
CA GLY A 91 4.24 10.37 -8.94
C GLY A 91 5.53 9.62 -9.34
N GLN A 92 6.20 8.94 -8.40
CA GLN A 92 7.38 8.13 -8.69
C GLN A 92 7.00 6.66 -8.82
N ASP A 93 7.35 6.04 -9.95
CA ASP A 93 7.15 4.59 -10.12
C ASP A 93 8.02 3.82 -9.12
N ILE A 94 7.38 2.99 -8.30
CA ILE A 94 8.04 2.24 -7.24
C ILE A 94 8.72 0.97 -7.75
N TYR A 95 8.38 0.51 -8.96
CA TYR A 95 8.98 -0.67 -9.61
C TYR A 95 10.17 -0.32 -10.52
N ASP A 96 10.51 0.97 -10.66
CA ASP A 96 11.72 1.40 -11.36
C ASP A 96 12.97 0.81 -10.67
N ALA A 97 13.96 0.41 -11.48
CA ALA A 97 15.17 -0.25 -11.00
C ALA A 97 16.03 0.63 -10.08
N SER A 98 15.87 1.96 -10.14
CA SER A 98 16.56 2.91 -9.27
C SER A 98 15.97 3.00 -7.86
N GLN A 99 14.82 2.37 -7.59
CA GLN A 99 14.13 2.49 -6.31
C GLN A 99 14.68 1.54 -5.25
N GLU A 100 15.06 2.11 -4.12
CA GLU A 100 15.45 1.37 -2.92
C GLU A 100 14.22 0.82 -2.18
N VAL A 101 14.02 -0.50 -2.24
CA VAL A 101 12.85 -1.19 -1.65
C VAL A 101 12.74 -0.96 -0.14
N VAL A 102 13.89 -0.88 0.56
CA VAL A 102 13.90 -0.61 2.01
C VAL A 102 13.36 0.77 2.31
N ALA A 103 13.78 1.79 1.55
CA ALA A 103 13.30 3.16 1.72
C ALA A 103 11.80 3.28 1.36
N LEU A 104 11.33 2.56 0.34
CA LEU A 104 9.90 2.47 0.01
C LEU A 104 9.09 1.93 1.20
N ARG A 105 9.55 0.85 1.85
CA ARG A 105 8.86 0.23 2.98
C ARG A 105 8.85 1.08 4.26
N TRP A 106 9.75 2.06 4.37
CA TRP A 106 9.65 3.10 5.42
C TRP A 106 8.57 4.14 5.12
N ARG A 107 8.34 4.45 3.84
CA ARG A 107 7.28 5.38 3.41
C ARG A 107 5.90 4.73 3.40
N VAL A 108 5.82 3.43 3.15
CA VAL A 108 4.57 2.66 3.06
C VAL A 108 4.51 1.61 4.16
N GLY A 109 3.93 2.01 5.31
CA GLY A 109 3.67 1.11 6.43
C GLY A 109 2.52 0.14 6.14
N MET A 110 2.65 -1.12 6.55
CA MET A 110 1.62 -2.14 6.38
C MET A 110 1.36 -2.87 7.70
N VAL A 111 0.09 -3.02 8.05
CA VAL A 111 -0.37 -3.82 9.19
C VAL A 111 -1.07 -5.06 8.64
N PHE A 112 -0.58 -6.23 8.98
CA PHE A 112 -1.15 -7.50 8.51
C PHE A 112 -2.33 -7.92 9.38
N GLN A 113 -3.31 -8.60 8.75
CA GLN A 113 -4.47 -9.17 9.46
C GLN A 113 -4.05 -10.10 10.60
N ARG A 114 -2.94 -10.83 10.43
CA ARG A 114 -2.30 -11.63 11.49
C ARG A 114 -0.96 -10.99 11.84
N PRO A 115 -0.85 -10.30 13.00
CA PRO A 115 0.42 -9.75 13.43
C PRO A 115 1.41 -10.88 13.77
N ASN A 116 2.69 -10.66 13.49
CA ASN A 116 3.79 -11.56 13.84
C ASN A 116 4.78 -10.83 14.77
N PRO A 117 4.49 -10.72 16.08
CA PRO A 117 5.35 -10.01 17.01
C PRO A 117 6.68 -10.75 17.22
N PHE A 118 7.74 -10.00 17.48
CA PHE A 118 9.03 -10.57 17.88
C PHE A 118 8.95 -11.13 19.30
N PRO A 119 9.80 -12.11 19.66
CA PRO A 119 9.92 -12.64 21.03
C PRO A 119 10.59 -11.59 21.96
N LYS A 120 9.91 -10.47 22.17
CA LYS A 120 10.31 -9.30 22.95
C LYS A 120 9.10 -8.77 23.74
N SER A 121 9.33 -7.80 24.62
CA SER A 121 8.23 -7.13 25.32
C SER A 121 7.28 -6.42 24.35
N ILE A 122 6.05 -6.12 24.80
CA ILE A 122 5.09 -5.33 24.04
C ILE A 122 5.69 -3.96 23.70
N TYR A 123 6.27 -3.30 24.70
CA TYR A 123 6.98 -2.01 24.56
C TYR A 123 8.06 -2.07 23.47
N ASP A 124 8.91 -3.10 23.48
CA ASP A 124 9.97 -3.25 22.47
C ASP A 124 9.43 -3.57 21.07
N ASN A 125 8.27 -4.22 20.95
CA ASN A 125 7.62 -4.45 19.67
C ASN A 125 7.06 -3.15 19.07
N VAL A 126 6.40 -2.32 19.89
CA VAL A 126 5.85 -1.01 19.45
C VAL A 126 6.99 -0.09 18.99
N LEU A 127 8.09 -0.05 19.73
CA LEU A 127 9.23 0.82 19.41
C LEU A 127 10.19 0.25 18.37
N TYR A 128 9.98 -0.98 17.90
CA TYR A 128 10.92 -1.66 17.03
C TYR A 128 11.23 -0.87 15.75
N GLY A 129 10.19 -0.32 15.11
CA GLY A 129 10.34 0.50 13.90
C GLY A 129 11.14 1.78 14.16
N LEU A 130 10.88 2.48 15.28
CA LEU A 130 11.59 3.71 15.66
C LEU A 130 13.08 3.44 15.92
N ARG A 131 13.39 2.33 16.61
CA ARG A 131 14.77 1.93 16.87
C ARG A 131 15.53 1.57 15.59
N LEU A 132 14.87 0.93 14.61
CA LEU A 132 15.46 0.65 13.30
C LEU A 132 15.81 1.93 12.53
N LEU A 133 15.07 3.01 12.75
CA LEU A 133 15.36 4.33 12.19
C LEU A 133 16.43 5.11 12.98
N GLY A 134 17.05 4.48 14.00
CA GLY A 134 18.06 5.11 14.84
C GLY A 134 17.49 6.06 15.90
N ILE A 135 16.17 6.10 16.10
CA ILE A 135 15.54 6.96 17.11
C ILE A 135 15.71 6.27 18.48
N GLY A 136 16.62 6.80 19.29
CA GLY A 136 16.98 6.27 20.60
C GLY A 136 16.66 7.18 21.79
N GLU A 137 16.18 8.40 21.55
CA GLU A 137 15.84 9.33 22.63
C GLU A 137 14.68 8.79 23.46
N ARG A 138 14.99 8.45 24.71
CA ARG A 138 14.06 7.78 25.64
C ARG A 138 12.72 8.51 25.77
N ARG A 139 12.75 9.84 25.81
CA ARG A 139 11.54 10.67 25.90
C ARG A 139 10.64 10.54 24.67
N LEU A 140 11.21 10.55 23.47
CA LEU A 140 10.45 10.38 22.23
C LEU A 140 9.91 8.95 22.06
N LEU A 141 10.60 7.97 22.63
CA LEU A 141 10.18 6.59 22.66
C LEU A 141 9.05 6.35 23.69
N ASP A 142 9.13 6.97 24.87
CA ASP A 142 8.10 6.85 25.90
C ASP A 142 6.79 7.55 25.50
N ASP A 143 6.85 8.67 24.75
CA ASP A 143 5.66 9.36 24.22
C ASP A 143 4.95 8.57 23.09
N ALA A 144 5.65 7.62 22.46
CA ALA A 144 5.16 6.86 21.31
C ALA A 144 4.68 5.44 21.65
N ALA A 145 4.93 4.96 22.88
CA ALA A 145 4.59 3.61 23.35
C ALA A 145 3.22 3.56 24.04
#